data_AF-A0A952K8U9-F1
#
_entry.id   AF-A0A952K8U9-F1
#
_cell.length_a   1.000
_cell.length_b   1.000
_cell.length_c   1.000
_cell.angle_alpha   90.00
_cell.angle_beta   90.00
_cell.angle_gamma   90.00
#
_symmetry.space_group_name_H-M   'P 1'
#
loop_
_entity.id
_entity.type
_entity.pdbx_description
1 polymer ?
#
loop_
_entity_poly.entity_id
_entity_poly.type
_entity_poly.pdbx_seq_one_letter_code
_entity_poly.pdbx_strand_id
1 'polypeptide(L)'
;MVPHLITALNGPINELEQRVLDSTPAIERWFRLEWMEHTPPFYSSVDIRNAGFKLAPVDTNLYPGGWNNLTPEMLPLAVQAAMAAIEKICPEARNLLVVPENHTRNSFYLSNVLQLKRIFHQAGLNVRFGSLSPDIKEPTTLNLPTGETITIEPL
;
A
#
# COMPACT_ATOMS: atom_id res chain seq x y z
N MET A 1 12.38 -20.61 -0.19
CA MET A 1 13.54 -20.07 -0.95
C MET A 1 13.30 -18.57 -1.10
N VAL A 2 14.32 -17.74 -0.87
CA VAL A 2 14.24 -16.28 -1.01
C VAL A 2 15.19 -15.80 -2.12
N PRO A 3 14.96 -14.62 -2.72
CA PRO A 3 15.88 -14.08 -3.73
C PRO A 3 17.28 -13.83 -3.14
N HIS A 4 18.31 -14.20 -3.89
CA HIS A 4 19.72 -13.91 -3.57
C HIS A 4 20.37 -13.14 -4.72
N LEU A 5 21.29 -12.24 -4.39
CA LEU A 5 22.08 -11.54 -5.40
C LEU A 5 23.03 -12.52 -6.09
N ILE A 6 22.98 -12.56 -7.43
CA ILE A 6 23.89 -13.34 -8.27
C ILE A 6 24.99 -12.40 -8.77
N THR A 7 25.67 -11.72 -7.85
CA THR A 7 26.81 -10.83 -8.13
C THR A 7 27.81 -10.87 -6.98
N ALA A 8 29.10 -10.84 -7.31
CA ALA A 8 30.17 -10.67 -6.32
C ALA A 8 30.41 -9.20 -5.95
N LEU A 9 29.80 -8.26 -6.69
CA LEU A 9 30.01 -6.84 -6.52
C LEU A 9 28.98 -6.28 -5.54
N ASN A 10 29.35 -6.25 -4.25
CA ASN A 10 28.52 -5.74 -3.15
C ASN A 10 29.20 -4.64 -2.32
N GLY A 11 30.39 -4.17 -2.70
CA GLY A 11 31.11 -3.12 -1.96
C GLY A 11 30.28 -1.85 -1.74
N PRO A 12 29.71 -1.23 -2.81
CA PRO A 12 28.92 -0.01 -2.66
C PRO A 12 27.63 -0.19 -1.85
N ILE A 13 26.96 -1.35 -1.94
CA ILE A 13 25.76 -1.60 -1.13
C ILE A 13 26.10 -1.76 0.35
N ASN A 14 27.18 -2.48 0.68
CA ASN A 14 27.64 -2.63 2.06
C ASN A 14 28.05 -1.27 2.66
N GLU A 15 28.67 -0.39 1.88
CA GLU A 15 29.02 0.96 2.32
C GLU A 15 27.76 1.81 2.58
N LEU A 16 26.75 1.73 1.69
CA LEU A 16 25.47 2.40 1.89
C LEU A 16 24.78 1.90 3.16
N GLU A 17 24.70 0.59 3.35
CA GLU A 17 24.12 -0.05 4.54
C GLU A 17 24.82 0.42 5.81
N GLN A 18 26.16 0.40 5.83
CA GLN A 18 26.94 0.85 6.99
C GLN A 18 26.66 2.32 7.31
N ARG A 19 26.64 3.21 6.29
CA ARG A 19 26.33 4.63 6.47
C ARG A 19 24.93 4.85 7.03
N VAL A 20 23.93 4.08 6.58
CA VAL A 20 22.56 4.14 7.10
C VAL A 20 22.53 3.72 8.56
N LEU A 21 23.17 2.58 8.89
CA LEU A 21 23.23 2.07 10.27
C LEU A 21 23.90 3.08 11.21
N ASP A 22 25.08 3.60 10.85
CA ASP A 22 25.84 4.56 11.65
C ASP A 22 25.08 5.88 11.85
N SER A 23 24.22 6.25 10.90
CA SER A 23 23.47 7.51 10.89
C SER A 23 22.00 7.36 11.31
N THR A 24 21.58 6.18 11.80
CA THR A 24 20.16 5.86 12.04
C THR A 24 19.42 6.96 12.83
N PRO A 25 19.89 7.45 13.99
CA PRO A 25 19.17 8.47 14.75
C PRO A 25 19.05 9.81 14.02
N ALA A 26 20.07 10.17 13.22
CA ALA A 26 20.09 11.39 12.44
C ALA A 26 19.11 11.32 11.25
N ILE A 27 19.06 10.18 10.55
CA ILE A 27 18.11 9.92 9.46
C ILE A 27 16.68 9.97 9.98
N GLU A 28 16.38 9.27 11.07
CA GLU A 28 15.04 9.25 11.67
C GLU A 28 14.60 10.64 12.16
N ARG A 29 15.52 11.42 12.75
CA ARG A 29 15.25 12.81 13.13
C ARG A 29 14.96 13.67 11.89
N TRP A 30 15.75 13.52 10.83
CA TRP A 30 15.56 14.26 9.60
C TRP A 30 14.17 13.97 9.01
N PHE A 31 13.78 12.69 8.87
CA PHE A 31 12.44 12.34 8.39
C PHE A 31 11.31 12.97 9.22
N ARG A 32 11.41 12.93 10.57
CA ARG A 32 10.39 13.56 11.41
C ARG A 32 10.23 15.06 11.15
N LEU A 33 11.32 15.77 10.90
CA LEU A 33 11.29 17.20 10.58
C LEU A 33 10.71 17.45 9.19
N GLU A 34 11.11 16.67 8.18
CA GLU A 34 10.55 16.78 6.84
C GLU A 34 9.03 16.53 6.83
N TRP A 35 8.53 15.57 7.62
CA TRP A 35 7.09 15.28 7.71
C TRP A 35 6.26 16.31 8.49
N MET A 36 6.92 17.25 9.19
CA MET A 36 6.25 18.41 9.77
C MET A 36 5.96 19.46 8.69
N GLU A 37 6.88 19.65 7.74
CA GLU A 37 6.74 20.61 6.64
C GLU A 37 5.99 20.02 5.43
N HIS A 38 6.08 18.70 5.24
CA HIS A 38 5.52 18.00 4.10
C HIS A 38 4.51 16.94 4.54
N THR A 39 3.27 17.06 4.08
CA THR A 39 2.25 16.05 4.36
C THR A 39 2.46 14.85 3.43
N PRO A 40 2.72 13.64 3.96
CA PRO A 40 2.85 12.45 3.12
C PRO A 40 1.50 12.08 2.50
N PRO A 41 1.50 11.37 1.35
CA PRO A 41 0.26 10.81 0.80
C PRO A 41 -0.37 9.82 1.77
N PHE A 42 -1.67 9.57 1.61
CA PHE A 42 -2.40 8.61 2.46
C PHE A 42 -1.75 7.21 2.42
N TYR A 43 -1.34 6.78 1.22
CA TYR A 43 -0.59 5.55 0.98
C TYR A 43 0.35 5.71 -0.23
N SER A 44 1.31 4.81 -0.40
CA SER A 44 2.10 4.70 -1.63
C SER A 44 2.84 3.36 -1.67
N SER A 45 3.32 2.95 -2.84
CA SER A 45 4.37 1.93 -2.98
C SER A 45 5.54 2.50 -3.79
N VAL A 46 6.74 2.00 -3.51
CA VAL A 46 7.95 2.38 -4.23
C VAL A 46 8.67 1.11 -4.65
N ASP A 47 8.90 0.95 -5.96
CA ASP A 47 9.70 -0.15 -6.48
C ASP A 47 11.19 0.19 -6.37
N ILE A 48 11.97 -0.73 -5.82
CA ILE A 48 13.41 -0.55 -5.63
C ILE A 48 14.15 -1.64 -6.40
N ARG A 49 15.25 -1.27 -7.07
CA ARG A 49 16.18 -2.22 -7.67
C ARG A 49 17.53 -2.19 -6.96
N ASN A 50 18.00 -3.37 -6.56
CA ASN A 50 19.34 -3.59 -6.03
C ASN A 50 20.22 -4.27 -7.08
N ALA A 51 21.23 -3.54 -7.58
CA ALA A 51 22.20 -4.04 -8.55
C ALA A 51 23.56 -4.41 -7.92
N GLY A 52 23.68 -4.41 -6.59
CA GLY A 52 24.92 -4.62 -5.84
C GLY A 52 25.84 -3.39 -5.81
N PHE A 53 25.97 -2.67 -6.93
CA PHE A 53 26.68 -1.38 -6.98
C PHE A 53 25.78 -0.15 -6.78
N LYS A 54 24.46 -0.33 -6.85
CA LYS A 54 23.47 0.75 -6.71
C LYS A 54 22.14 0.21 -6.17
N LEU A 55 21.55 0.95 -5.24
CA LEU A 55 20.18 0.78 -4.78
C LEU A 55 19.40 2.04 -5.18
N ALA A 56 18.31 1.90 -5.92
CA ALA A 56 17.55 3.06 -6.39
C ALA A 56 16.05 2.77 -6.48
N PRO A 57 15.20 3.77 -6.16
CA PRO A 57 13.79 3.73 -6.53
C PRO A 57 13.67 3.84 -8.06
N VAL A 58 12.74 3.09 -8.64
CA VAL A 58 12.50 3.08 -10.09
C VAL A 58 11.04 3.36 -10.47
N ASP A 59 10.11 3.25 -9.52
CA ASP A 59 8.71 3.62 -9.68
C ASP A 59 8.14 4.07 -8.33
N THR A 60 7.23 5.04 -8.35
CA THR A 60 6.45 5.47 -7.20
C THR A 60 4.98 5.49 -7.61
N ASN A 61 4.18 4.63 -6.98
CA ASN A 61 2.76 4.53 -7.24
C ASN A 61 1.95 5.05 -6.04
N LEU A 62 1.17 6.09 -6.27
CA LEU A 62 0.26 6.67 -5.26
C LEU A 62 -1.07 5.92 -5.15
N TYR A 63 -1.32 4.90 -5.98
CA TYR A 63 -2.49 4.03 -5.98
C TYR A 63 -2.06 2.55 -6.04
N PRO A 64 -1.35 2.05 -5.02
CA PRO A 64 -0.80 0.70 -5.03
C PRO A 64 -1.89 -0.37 -5.15
N GLY A 65 -1.66 -1.34 -6.04
CA GLY A 65 -2.60 -2.42 -6.39
C GLY A 65 -2.20 -3.81 -5.86
N GLY A 66 -1.36 -3.88 -4.82
CA GLY A 66 -0.77 -5.12 -4.31
C GLY A 66 -1.01 -5.40 -2.83
N TRP A 67 -2.06 -4.86 -2.21
CA TRP A 67 -2.34 -5.02 -0.77
C TRP A 67 -2.53 -6.48 -0.36
N ASN A 68 -3.04 -7.33 -1.28
CA ASN A 68 -3.17 -8.77 -1.08
C ASN A 68 -1.83 -9.52 -1.01
N ASN A 69 -0.71 -8.87 -1.32
CA ASN A 69 0.63 -9.46 -1.23
C ASN A 69 1.27 -9.23 0.15
N LEU A 70 0.66 -8.41 1.02
CA LEU A 70 1.09 -8.28 2.41
C LEU A 70 0.85 -9.60 3.15
N THR A 71 1.82 -10.02 3.96
CA THR A 71 1.65 -11.24 4.76
C THR A 71 0.67 -10.99 5.92
N PRO A 72 0.02 -12.03 6.46
CA PRO A 72 -0.88 -11.89 7.60
C PRO A 72 -0.24 -11.18 8.80
N GLU A 73 1.05 -11.40 9.04
CA GLU A 73 1.82 -10.79 10.14
C GLU A 73 2.04 -9.28 9.95
N MET A 74 1.99 -8.78 8.72
CA MET A 74 2.12 -7.35 8.42
C MET A 74 0.81 -6.58 8.61
N LEU A 75 -0.35 -7.27 8.64
CA LEU A 75 -1.66 -6.63 8.68
C LEU A 75 -1.89 -5.76 9.93
N PRO A 76 -1.52 -6.16 11.16
CA PRO A 76 -1.69 -5.30 12.33
C PRO A 76 -0.96 -3.96 12.17
N LEU A 77 0.25 -3.98 11.61
CA LEU A 77 1.02 -2.76 11.37
C LEU A 77 0.41 -1.91 10.25
N ALA A 78 -0.11 -2.54 9.19
CA ALA A 78 -0.82 -1.83 8.12
C ALA A 78 -2.10 -1.14 8.64
N VAL A 79 -2.85 -1.78 9.52
CA VAL A 79 -4.03 -1.19 10.18
C VAL A 79 -3.62 -0.01 11.06
N GLN A 80 -2.58 -0.15 11.88
CA GLN A 80 -2.09 0.95 12.71
C GLN A 80 -1.62 2.15 11.87
N ALA A 81 -0.91 1.91 10.77
CA ALA A 81 -0.49 2.95 9.84
C ALA A 81 -1.70 3.65 9.17
N ALA A 82 -2.73 2.88 8.79
CA ALA A 82 -3.96 3.44 8.25
C ALA A 82 -4.70 4.32 9.27
N MET A 83 -4.77 3.90 10.55
CA MET A 83 -5.35 4.72 11.62
C MET A 83 -4.62 6.06 11.77
N ALA A 84 -3.28 6.05 11.80
CA ALA A 84 -2.49 7.28 11.88
C ALA A 84 -2.70 8.20 10.67
N ALA A 85 -2.85 7.62 9.46
CA ALA A 85 -3.17 8.39 8.26
C ALA A 85 -4.58 9.01 8.33
N ILE A 86 -5.58 8.27 8.80
CA ILE A 86 -6.96 8.75 8.98
C ILE A 86 -7.01 9.88 10.01
N GLU A 87 -6.37 9.72 11.17
CA GLU A 87 -6.30 10.75 12.21
C GLU A 87 -5.69 12.05 11.70
N LYS A 88 -4.67 11.96 10.83
CA LYS A 88 -4.00 13.12 10.26
C LYS A 88 -4.81 13.79 9.14
N ILE A 89 -5.47 13.01 8.28
CA ILE A 89 -6.05 13.51 7.02
C ILE A 89 -7.56 13.76 7.14
N CYS A 90 -8.30 12.87 7.81
CA CYS A 90 -9.75 12.90 7.88
C CYS A 90 -10.29 12.32 9.21
N PRO A 91 -9.99 12.93 10.36
CA PRO A 91 -10.25 12.36 11.69
C PRO A 91 -11.73 12.13 12.02
N GLU A 92 -12.64 12.86 11.36
CA GLU A 92 -14.09 12.72 11.57
C GLU A 92 -14.75 11.71 10.60
N ALA A 93 -13.97 11.12 9.69
CA ALA A 93 -14.50 10.19 8.70
C ALA A 93 -15.07 8.94 9.37
N ARG A 94 -16.33 8.64 9.07
CA ARG A 94 -17.00 7.39 9.47
C ARG A 94 -17.15 6.42 8.31
N ASN A 95 -17.25 6.94 7.10
CA ASN A 95 -17.50 6.19 5.88
C ASN A 95 -16.39 6.52 4.87
N LEU A 96 -15.93 5.50 4.15
CA LEU A 96 -14.94 5.61 3.09
C LEU A 96 -15.50 4.98 1.82
N LEU A 97 -15.49 5.75 0.74
CA LEU A 97 -15.78 5.26 -0.59
C LEU A 97 -14.45 4.99 -1.31
N VAL A 98 -14.19 3.73 -1.60
CA VAL A 98 -13.03 3.33 -2.41
C VAL A 98 -13.50 3.24 -3.87
N VAL A 99 -12.81 3.95 -4.76
CA VAL A 99 -13.05 3.89 -6.20
C VAL A 99 -11.99 2.97 -6.81
N PRO A 100 -12.31 1.71 -7.12
CA PRO A 100 -11.35 0.81 -7.77
C PRO A 100 -11.20 1.13 -9.26
N GLU A 101 -10.10 0.66 -9.85
CA GLU A 101 -9.91 0.59 -11.30
C GLU A 101 -11.03 -0.23 -11.96
N ASN A 102 -11.25 0.00 -13.25
CA ASN A 102 -12.30 -0.67 -14.03
C ASN A 102 -12.03 -2.17 -14.31
N HIS A 103 -11.03 -2.78 -13.65
CA HIS A 103 -10.61 -4.17 -13.82
C HIS A 103 -11.50 -5.16 -13.06
N THR A 104 -12.73 -5.36 -13.51
CA THR A 104 -13.69 -6.26 -12.86
C THR A 104 -13.42 -7.76 -13.06
N ARG A 105 -12.51 -8.13 -13.97
CA ARG A 105 -12.20 -9.54 -14.31
C ARG A 105 -10.86 -10.05 -13.76
N ASN A 106 -10.02 -9.17 -13.21
CA ASN A 106 -8.72 -9.56 -12.67
C ASN A 106 -8.89 -10.00 -11.21
N SER A 107 -8.81 -11.31 -10.97
CA SER A 107 -8.98 -11.90 -9.63
C SER A 107 -7.94 -11.40 -8.63
N PHE A 108 -6.69 -11.16 -9.04
CA PHE A 108 -5.67 -10.58 -8.17
C PHE A 108 -6.01 -9.16 -7.76
N TYR A 109 -6.52 -8.37 -8.71
CA TYR A 109 -6.93 -7.00 -8.42
C TYR A 109 -8.15 -6.94 -7.48
N LEU A 110 -9.12 -7.85 -7.65
CA LEU A 110 -10.23 -7.97 -6.72
C LEU A 110 -9.73 -8.36 -5.32
N SER A 111 -8.81 -9.31 -5.20
CA SER A 111 -8.17 -9.66 -3.92
C SER A 111 -7.48 -8.46 -3.28
N ASN A 112 -6.78 -7.65 -4.08
CA ASN A 112 -6.18 -6.39 -3.62
C ASN A 112 -7.21 -5.44 -3.02
N VAL A 113 -8.31 -5.19 -3.74
CA VAL A 113 -9.39 -4.28 -3.31
C VAL A 113 -10.07 -4.80 -2.04
N LEU A 114 -10.30 -6.11 -1.93
CA LEU A 114 -10.84 -6.73 -0.73
C LEU A 114 -9.90 -6.56 0.47
N GLN A 115 -8.60 -6.78 0.28
CA GLN A 115 -7.62 -6.60 1.35
C GLN A 115 -7.54 -5.15 1.82
N LEU A 116 -7.63 -4.19 0.89
CA LEU A 116 -7.68 -2.77 1.22
C LEU A 116 -8.92 -2.43 2.07
N LYS A 117 -10.10 -2.96 1.72
CA LYS A 117 -11.30 -2.82 2.55
C LYS A 117 -11.12 -3.40 3.95
N ARG A 118 -10.48 -4.56 4.09
CA ARG A 118 -10.24 -5.15 5.41
C ARG A 118 -9.37 -4.25 6.29
N ILE A 119 -8.29 -3.69 5.72
CA ILE A 119 -7.39 -2.78 6.43
C ILE A 119 -8.18 -1.56 6.94
N PHE A 120 -8.92 -0.88 6.06
CA PHE A 120 -9.69 0.31 6.44
C PHE A 120 -10.87 0.02 7.36
N HIS A 121 -11.51 -1.14 7.20
CA HIS A 121 -12.58 -1.54 8.10
C HIS A 121 -12.06 -1.78 9.51
N GLN A 122 -10.92 -2.46 9.66
CA GLN A 122 -10.26 -2.65 10.95
C GLN A 122 -9.72 -1.34 11.53
N ALA A 123 -9.39 -0.36 10.69
CA ALA A 123 -9.03 1.00 11.10
C ALA A 123 -10.24 1.85 11.52
N GLY A 124 -11.46 1.31 11.52
CA GLY A 124 -12.66 1.96 12.06
C GLY A 124 -13.58 2.63 11.03
N LEU A 125 -13.38 2.39 9.73
CA LEU A 125 -14.20 2.99 8.67
C LEU A 125 -15.25 2.02 8.10
N ASN A 126 -16.42 2.55 7.73
CA ASN A 126 -17.37 1.83 6.89
C ASN A 126 -16.97 1.97 5.42
N VAL A 127 -16.46 0.89 4.83
CA VAL A 127 -15.91 0.93 3.47
C VAL A 127 -16.92 0.40 2.45
N ARG A 128 -17.22 1.20 1.42
CA ARG A 128 -17.99 0.80 0.23
C ARG A 128 -17.17 1.01 -1.04
N PHE A 129 -17.58 0.37 -2.13
CA PHE A 129 -16.91 0.46 -3.42
C PHE A 129 -17.80 1.14 -4.46
N GLY A 130 -17.30 2.22 -5.06
CA GLY A 130 -17.99 2.96 -6.12
C GLY A 130 -17.26 2.82 -7.45
N SER A 131 -17.92 2.32 -8.49
CA SER A 131 -17.34 2.17 -9.82
C SER A 131 -17.61 3.39 -10.70
N LEU A 132 -16.58 3.83 -11.42
CA LEU A 132 -16.70 4.76 -12.56
C LEU A 132 -16.96 4.03 -13.88
N SER A 133 -17.02 2.70 -13.90
CA SER A 133 -17.23 1.95 -15.13
C SER A 133 -18.66 2.13 -15.64
N PRO A 134 -18.87 2.48 -16.92
CA PRO A 134 -20.20 2.58 -17.51
C PRO A 134 -20.94 1.24 -17.59
N ASP A 135 -20.22 0.13 -17.38
CA ASP A 135 -20.77 -1.23 -17.40
C ASP A 135 -21.51 -1.57 -16.08
N ILE A 136 -21.17 -0.89 -14.97
CA ILE A 136 -21.79 -1.12 -13.66
C ILE A 136 -22.90 -0.08 -13.48
N LYS A 137 -24.16 -0.49 -13.68
CA LYS A 137 -25.35 0.38 -13.56
C LYS A 137 -26.22 0.07 -12.34
N GLU A 138 -25.92 -1.03 -11.68
CA GLU A 138 -26.61 -1.50 -10.47
C GLU A 138 -25.59 -2.21 -9.56
N PRO A 139 -25.88 -2.34 -8.25
CA PRO A 139 -25.03 -3.07 -7.32
C PRO A 139 -24.67 -4.46 -7.85
N THR A 140 -23.39 -4.67 -8.14
CA THR A 140 -22.87 -5.88 -8.76
C THR A 140 -21.97 -6.62 -7.78
N THR A 141 -22.30 -7.87 -7.47
CA THR A 141 -21.50 -8.73 -6.60
C THR A 141 -20.56 -9.61 -7.42
N LEU A 142 -19.27 -9.49 -7.18
CA LEU A 142 -18.21 -10.25 -7.82
C LEU A 142 -17.68 -11.31 -6.85
N ASN A 143 -17.58 -12.55 -7.33
CA ASN A 143 -17.03 -13.67 -6.56
C ASN A 143 -15.52 -13.76 -6.79
N LEU A 144 -14.75 -13.92 -5.71
CA LEU A 144 -13.32 -14.17 -5.77
C LEU A 144 -13.03 -15.68 -5.74
N PRO A 145 -11.90 -16.13 -6.29
CA PRO A 145 -11.49 -17.54 -6.22
C PRO A 145 -11.33 -18.08 -4.78
N THR A 146 -11.17 -17.19 -3.80
CA THR A 146 -11.08 -17.53 -2.37
C THR A 146 -12.44 -17.93 -1.75
N GLY A 147 -13.55 -17.79 -2.49
CA GLY A 147 -14.91 -17.98 -1.98
C GLY A 147 -15.53 -16.74 -1.37
N GLU A 148 -14.77 -15.64 -1.31
CA GLU A 148 -15.25 -14.35 -0.81
C GLU A 148 -15.91 -13.52 -1.92
N THR A 149 -16.60 -12.46 -1.52
CA THR A 149 -17.33 -11.60 -2.44
C THR A 149 -17.03 -10.12 -2.23
N ILE A 150 -17.12 -9.36 -3.31
CA ILE A 150 -17.06 -7.89 -3.30
C ILE A 150 -18.32 -7.37 -3.97
N THR A 151 -19.02 -6.45 -3.34
CA THR A 151 -20.12 -5.71 -3.96
C THR A 151 -19.61 -4.33 -4.38
N ILE A 152 -19.74 -4.03 -5.68
CA ILE A 152 -19.37 -2.75 -6.27
C ILE A 152 -20.65 -2.08 -6.78
N GLU A 153 -20.77 -0.78 -6.52
CA GLU A 153 -21.97 0.00 -6.84
C GLU A 153 -21.63 1.12 -7.83
N PRO A 154 -22.56 1.53 -8.70
CA PRO A 154 -22.38 2.72 -9.52
C PRO A 154 -22.22 3.97 -8.64
N LEU A 155 -21.36 4.90 -9.06
CA LEU A 155 -21.23 6.24 -8.45
C LEU A 155 -22.38 7.18 -8.82
#